data_AF-A0A6B3FH72-F1
#
_entry.id   AF-A0A6B3FH72-F1
#
_cell.length_a   1.000
_cell.length_b   1.000
_cell.length_c   1.000
_cell.angle_alpha   90.00
_cell.angle_beta   90.00
_cell.angle_gamma   90.00
#
_symmetry.space_group_name_H-M   'P 1'
#
loop_
_entity.id
_entity.type
_entity.pdbx_description
1 polymer ?
#
loop_
_entity_poly.entity_id
_entity_poly.type
_entity_poly.pdbx_seq_one_letter_code
_entity_poly.pdbx_strand_id
1 'polypeptide(L)'
;MRRADGTPVHRPLSDVGFGAERAERHEARLKRYVDASVMEMATSGHATVHLDLLGVGARRADRAQAALAVAERFGLHPTLTGRRNTGVRVRGEAEQVARLVAALPRVLHYAEKLASSAARMYGRWTRSRAHSAVFAALAPAQRRAHAREFRATAYRSAVQVPTRPLEAASVPEYDSGRLPWVQAEAVAGGIAEYGWVDIRDAYVPAEAVCVLDAAVLSAPAPRSPGLGQLVLVSGLRDARPRPARPVVVIPCSGAKLDRPAPAGDLYIGPLHIMARQAADALVAGGGTVLVLSALHGLLTLDEKVEPYDHTWKDPGSVTVEELRAQAVRLGLADAADVVLLTPGEYTRRASAVWPGARTPLAHLGIGKQRGRLAALRDSPGTYLRAQPVYVPTA
;
A
#
# COMPACT_ATOMS: atom_id res chain seq x y z
N MET A 1 6.95 5.15 11.35
CA MET A 1 7.66 4.55 12.49
C MET A 1 9.06 4.17 12.03
N ARG A 2 10.09 4.33 12.86
CA ARG A 2 11.39 3.64 12.69
C ARG A 2 11.50 2.62 13.82
N ARG A 3 12.10 1.46 13.56
CA ARG A 3 12.50 0.53 14.62
C ARG A 3 13.52 1.23 15.53
N ALA A 4 13.77 0.67 16.71
CA ALA A 4 14.76 1.22 17.64
C ALA A 4 16.18 1.34 17.02
N ASP A 5 16.46 0.58 15.95
CA ASP A 5 17.70 0.61 15.16
C ASP A 5 17.71 1.67 14.03
N GLY A 6 16.67 2.50 13.91
CA GLY A 6 16.57 3.54 12.89
C GLY A 6 16.07 3.06 11.51
N THR A 7 15.77 1.78 11.32
CA THR A 7 15.18 1.27 10.07
C THR A 7 13.70 1.68 9.95
N PRO A 8 13.19 2.03 8.76
CA PRO A 8 11.79 2.39 8.61
C PRO A 8 10.89 1.18 8.93
N VAL A 9 9.79 1.42 9.63
CA VAL A 9 8.73 0.44 9.86
C VAL A 9 7.82 0.49 8.66
N HIS A 10 8.00 -0.51 7.80
CA HIS A 10 7.23 -0.70 6.59
C HIS A 10 5.92 -1.40 6.90
N ARG A 11 4.85 -0.97 6.22
CA ARG A 11 3.47 -1.38 6.51
C ARG A 11 2.97 -2.29 5.39
N PRO A 12 2.57 -3.53 5.68
CA PRO A 12 2.12 -4.45 4.63
C PRO A 12 0.84 -3.94 3.94
N LEU A 13 0.71 -4.23 2.64
CA LEU A 13 -0.45 -3.90 1.76
C LEU A 13 -1.83 -4.31 2.31
N SER A 14 -1.86 -5.14 3.35
CA SER A 14 -3.05 -5.41 4.13
C SER A 14 -2.73 -5.38 5.61
N ASP A 15 -3.21 -4.36 6.30
CA ASP A 15 -3.34 -4.36 7.75
C ASP A 15 -4.35 -5.47 8.11
N VAL A 16 -3.84 -6.65 8.48
CA VAL A 16 -4.64 -7.79 8.99
C VAL A 16 -5.14 -7.51 10.41
N GLY A 17 -5.65 -6.31 10.65
CA GLY A 17 -6.28 -5.92 11.90
C GLY A 17 -7.62 -6.60 12.06
N PHE A 18 -7.63 -7.92 12.32
CA PHE A 18 -8.75 -8.72 12.79
C PHE A 18 -8.29 -10.05 13.46
N GLY A 19 -7.43 -10.00 14.48
CA GLY A 19 -7.10 -11.16 15.34
C GLY A 19 -6.21 -12.27 14.71
N ALA A 20 -5.59 -13.10 15.56
CA ALA A 20 -4.60 -14.11 15.17
C ALA A 20 -5.11 -15.11 14.11
N GLU A 21 -6.32 -15.62 14.28
CA GLU A 21 -6.93 -16.62 13.38
C GLU A 21 -7.12 -16.10 11.93
N ARG A 22 -7.33 -14.79 11.72
CA ARG A 22 -7.40 -14.22 10.36
C ARG A 22 -6.01 -13.94 9.80
N ALA A 23 -5.02 -13.65 10.65
CA ALA A 23 -3.62 -13.52 10.22
C ALA A 23 -3.09 -14.87 9.69
N GLU A 24 -3.32 -15.96 10.43
CA GLU A 24 -2.93 -17.32 10.02
C GLU A 24 -3.59 -17.72 8.69
N ARG A 25 -4.92 -17.50 8.56
CA ARG A 25 -5.64 -17.76 7.30
C ARG A 25 -5.14 -16.90 6.14
N HIS A 26 -4.62 -15.71 6.43
CA HIS A 26 -4.04 -14.85 5.41
C HIS A 26 -2.68 -15.38 4.97
N GLU A 27 -1.78 -15.73 5.90
CA GLU A 27 -0.49 -16.34 5.61
C GLU A 27 -0.63 -17.65 4.82
N ALA A 28 -1.57 -18.52 5.21
CA ALA A 28 -1.86 -19.75 4.48
C ALA A 28 -2.33 -19.50 3.03
N ARG A 29 -2.93 -18.34 2.73
CA ARG A 29 -3.24 -17.94 1.35
C ARG A 29 -2.01 -17.44 0.61
N LEU A 30 -1.13 -16.68 1.27
CA LEU A 30 0.08 -16.13 0.65
C LEU A 30 1.00 -17.25 0.13
N LYS A 31 1.10 -18.36 0.86
CA LYS A 31 1.85 -19.57 0.44
C LYS A 31 1.38 -20.20 -0.89
N ARG A 32 0.25 -19.76 -1.47
CA ARG A 32 -0.29 -20.26 -2.75
C ARG A 32 0.17 -19.47 -3.97
N TYR A 33 1.03 -18.47 -3.78
CA TYR A 33 1.44 -17.56 -4.84
C TYR A 33 2.85 -17.81 -5.32
N VAL A 34 3.79 -17.99 -4.40
CA VAL A 34 5.21 -18.10 -4.68
C VAL A 34 5.79 -19.19 -3.80
N ASP A 35 6.61 -20.04 -4.40
CA ASP A 35 7.57 -20.88 -3.71
C ASP A 35 8.96 -20.32 -4.02
N ALA A 36 9.77 -20.02 -3.00
CA ALA A 36 11.07 -19.40 -3.18
C ALA A 36 12.16 -20.40 -2.82
N SER A 37 13.16 -20.55 -3.69
CA SER A 37 14.36 -21.31 -3.36
C SER A 37 15.09 -20.65 -2.19
N VAL A 38 15.99 -21.41 -1.58
CA VAL A 38 16.98 -20.83 -0.68
C VAL A 38 17.72 -19.72 -1.42
N MET A 39 17.94 -18.59 -0.73
CA MET A 39 18.66 -17.45 -1.27
C MET A 39 20.16 -17.73 -1.23
N GLU A 40 20.83 -17.55 -2.36
CA GLU A 40 22.26 -17.73 -2.50
C GLU A 40 22.95 -16.36 -2.44
N MET A 41 23.79 -16.15 -1.43
CA MET A 41 24.44 -14.86 -1.18
C MET A 41 25.93 -14.93 -1.54
N ALA A 42 26.37 -14.01 -2.40
CA ALA A 42 27.77 -13.80 -2.70
C ALA A 42 28.45 -12.96 -1.62
N THR A 43 29.76 -13.11 -1.48
CA THR A 43 30.58 -12.30 -0.57
C THR A 43 30.59 -10.80 -0.89
N SER A 44 30.13 -10.42 -2.09
CA SER A 44 29.97 -9.03 -2.54
C SER A 44 28.69 -8.35 -2.03
N GLY A 45 27.89 -9.02 -1.17
CA GLY A 45 26.61 -8.49 -0.69
C GLY A 45 25.44 -8.66 -1.66
N HIS A 46 25.69 -9.24 -2.84
CA HIS A 46 24.64 -9.57 -3.80
C HIS A 46 24.05 -10.95 -3.54
N ALA A 47 22.77 -11.14 -3.86
CA ALA A 47 22.11 -12.44 -3.77
C ALA A 47 21.39 -12.82 -5.06
N THR A 48 21.17 -14.12 -5.20
CA THR A 48 20.32 -14.72 -6.22
C THR A 48 19.24 -15.57 -5.56
N VAL A 49 18.01 -15.49 -6.07
CA VAL A 49 16.91 -16.38 -5.65
C VAL A 49 16.11 -16.82 -6.86
N HIS A 50 15.61 -18.07 -6.83
CA HIS A 50 14.64 -18.57 -7.80
C HIS A 50 13.24 -18.53 -7.18
N LEU A 51 12.29 -17.93 -7.89
CA LEU A 51 10.90 -17.80 -7.49
C LEU A 51 10.05 -18.65 -8.44
N ASP A 52 9.43 -19.69 -7.90
CA ASP A 52 8.44 -20.49 -8.60
C ASP A 52 7.05 -19.93 -8.35
N LEU A 53 6.46 -19.35 -9.40
CA LEU A 53 5.11 -18.78 -9.29
C LEU A 53 4.12 -19.94 -9.35
N LEU A 54 3.31 -20.10 -8.33
CA LEU A 54 2.35 -21.21 -8.25
C LEU A 54 1.08 -20.88 -9.05
N GLY A 55 0.26 -21.88 -9.37
CA GLY A 55 -1.01 -21.73 -10.09
C GLY A 55 -1.06 -22.49 -11.42
N VAL A 56 -2.16 -22.30 -12.18
CA VAL A 56 -2.46 -23.07 -13.40
C VAL A 56 -2.51 -22.20 -14.65
N GLY A 57 -1.90 -22.69 -15.74
CA GLY A 57 -1.99 -22.12 -17.08
C GLY A 57 -1.63 -20.63 -17.16
N ALA A 58 -2.48 -19.84 -17.81
CA ALA A 58 -2.27 -18.40 -18.04
C ALA A 58 -2.07 -17.58 -16.74
N ARG A 59 -2.69 -17.99 -15.62
CA ARG A 59 -2.48 -17.29 -14.34
C ARG A 59 -1.05 -17.38 -13.85
N ARG A 60 -0.37 -18.50 -14.13
CA ARG A 60 1.03 -18.70 -13.75
C ARG A 60 1.93 -17.74 -14.54
N ALA A 61 1.67 -17.58 -15.84
CA ALA A 61 2.39 -16.63 -16.69
C ALA A 61 2.14 -15.17 -16.29
N ASP A 62 0.88 -14.78 -16.01
CA ASP A 62 0.55 -13.44 -15.53
C ASP A 62 1.23 -13.13 -14.18
N ARG A 63 1.33 -14.12 -13.27
CA ARG A 63 2.07 -13.98 -12.01
C ARG A 63 3.58 -13.83 -12.22
N ALA A 64 4.16 -14.54 -13.18
CA ALA A 64 5.59 -14.41 -13.51
C ALA A 64 5.88 -13.01 -14.07
N GLN A 65 5.06 -12.51 -14.99
CA GLN A 65 5.16 -11.14 -15.50
C GLN A 65 5.00 -10.09 -14.40
N ALA A 66 4.05 -10.31 -13.48
CA ALA A 66 3.90 -9.46 -12.31
C ALA A 66 5.16 -9.46 -11.45
N ALA A 67 5.76 -10.62 -11.19
CA ALA A 67 6.99 -10.72 -10.42
C ALA A 67 8.18 -9.99 -11.07
N LEU A 68 8.29 -9.96 -12.40
CA LEU A 68 9.28 -9.12 -13.10
C LEU A 68 9.09 -7.64 -12.77
N ALA A 69 7.87 -7.12 -13.00
CA ALA A 69 7.57 -5.71 -12.78
C ALA A 69 7.78 -5.27 -11.31
N VAL A 70 7.51 -6.18 -10.37
CA VAL A 70 7.75 -5.94 -8.95
C VAL A 70 9.25 -5.94 -8.66
N ALA A 71 10.00 -6.94 -9.13
CA ALA A 71 11.44 -7.02 -8.92
C ALA A 71 12.18 -5.79 -9.48
N GLU A 72 11.82 -5.34 -10.69
CA GLU A 72 12.35 -4.10 -11.27
C GLU A 72 12.07 -2.88 -10.38
N ARG A 73 10.88 -2.82 -9.78
CA ARG A 73 10.52 -1.74 -8.85
C ARG A 73 11.35 -1.76 -7.56
N PHE A 74 11.87 -2.91 -7.15
CA PHE A 74 12.86 -3.04 -6.07
C PHE A 74 14.31 -2.75 -6.52
N GLY A 75 14.53 -2.37 -7.79
CA GLY A 75 15.86 -2.12 -8.34
C GLY A 75 16.67 -3.41 -8.59
N LEU A 76 15.98 -4.54 -8.76
CA LEU A 76 16.59 -5.85 -8.98
C LEU A 76 16.62 -6.20 -10.47
N HIS A 77 17.40 -7.22 -10.81
CA HIS A 77 17.52 -7.76 -12.16
C HIS A 77 16.79 -9.10 -12.27
N PRO A 78 15.50 -9.11 -12.64
CA PRO A 78 14.76 -10.35 -12.83
C PRO A 78 14.97 -10.94 -14.22
N THR A 79 14.89 -12.26 -14.31
CA THR A 79 14.97 -13.02 -15.56
C THR A 79 13.96 -14.16 -15.50
N LEU A 80 13.22 -14.37 -16.59
CA LEU A 80 12.27 -15.48 -16.67
C LEU A 80 13.00 -16.82 -16.72
N THR A 81 12.46 -17.81 -16.02
CA THR A 81 13.00 -19.16 -15.94
C THR A 81 11.91 -20.23 -16.11
N GLY A 82 12.35 -21.46 -16.39
CA GLY A 82 11.49 -22.64 -16.51
C GLY A 82 10.86 -22.85 -17.89
N ARG A 83 10.36 -24.06 -18.15
CA ARG A 83 9.61 -24.36 -19.39
C ARG A 83 8.28 -23.57 -19.35
N ARG A 84 8.11 -22.64 -20.30
CA ARG A 84 6.96 -21.70 -20.43
C ARG A 84 7.01 -20.44 -19.55
N ASN A 85 8.18 -19.99 -19.11
CA ASN A 85 8.35 -18.70 -18.42
C ASN A 85 7.49 -18.58 -17.14
N THR A 86 7.50 -19.63 -16.33
CA THR A 86 6.66 -19.75 -15.13
C THR A 86 7.39 -19.53 -13.82
N GLY A 87 8.71 -19.42 -13.86
CA GLY A 87 9.55 -19.00 -12.75
C GLY A 87 10.25 -17.68 -13.06
N VAL A 88 10.80 -17.06 -12.02
CA VAL A 88 11.63 -15.86 -12.14
C VAL A 88 12.89 -16.05 -11.29
N ARG A 89 14.05 -15.89 -11.91
CA ARG A 89 15.32 -15.74 -11.19
C ARG A 89 15.60 -14.27 -11.00
N VAL A 90 15.85 -13.86 -9.76
CA VAL A 90 16.12 -12.47 -9.39
C VAL A 90 17.54 -12.35 -8.84
N ARG A 91 18.24 -11.29 -9.24
CA ARG A 91 19.59 -10.95 -8.79
C ARG A 91 19.68 -9.49 -8.36
N GLY A 92 20.50 -9.19 -7.36
CA GLY A 92 20.79 -7.82 -6.92
C GLY A 92 21.29 -7.79 -5.48
N GLU A 93 21.23 -6.63 -4.84
CA GLU A 93 21.58 -6.47 -3.41
C GLU A 93 20.77 -7.42 -2.52
N ALA A 94 21.45 -8.15 -1.64
CA ALA A 94 20.84 -9.22 -0.82
C ALA A 94 19.64 -8.72 -0.01
N GLU A 95 19.75 -7.51 0.54
CA GLU A 95 18.65 -6.88 1.29
C GLU A 95 17.42 -6.64 0.39
N GLN A 96 17.62 -6.13 -0.83
CA GLN A 96 16.50 -5.89 -1.75
C GLN A 96 15.88 -7.19 -2.24
N VAL A 97 16.70 -8.23 -2.48
CA VAL A 97 16.20 -9.57 -2.84
C VAL A 97 15.34 -10.15 -1.72
N ALA A 98 15.80 -10.07 -0.45
CA ALA A 98 15.03 -10.54 0.69
C ALA A 98 13.71 -9.77 0.89
N ARG A 99 13.74 -8.45 0.70
CA ARG A 99 12.53 -7.61 0.73
C ARG A 99 11.54 -8.01 -0.37
N LEU A 100 12.01 -8.28 -1.59
CA LEU A 100 11.16 -8.79 -2.66
C LEU A 100 10.51 -10.13 -2.30
N VAL A 101 11.30 -11.09 -1.79
CA VAL A 101 10.80 -12.41 -1.40
C VAL A 101 9.67 -12.28 -0.37
N ALA A 102 9.85 -11.41 0.63
CA ALA A 102 8.83 -11.13 1.64
C ALA A 102 7.62 -10.34 1.08
N ALA A 103 7.82 -9.46 0.09
CA ALA A 103 6.75 -8.64 -0.49
C ALA A 103 5.86 -9.41 -1.47
N LEU A 104 6.48 -10.21 -2.34
CA LEU A 104 5.86 -10.68 -3.58
C LEU A 104 4.56 -11.48 -3.37
N PRO A 105 4.45 -12.42 -2.42
CA PRO A 105 3.18 -13.11 -2.17
C PRO A 105 2.03 -12.16 -1.83
N ARG A 106 2.30 -11.11 -1.04
CA ARG A 106 1.29 -10.11 -0.63
C ARG A 106 0.86 -9.26 -1.79
N VAL A 107 1.80 -8.85 -2.61
CA VAL A 107 1.55 -8.11 -3.84
C VAL A 107 0.63 -8.91 -4.77
N LEU A 108 0.99 -10.15 -5.08
CA LEU A 108 0.22 -10.97 -6.01
C LEU A 108 -1.18 -11.26 -5.45
N HIS A 109 -1.29 -11.51 -4.14
CA HIS A 109 -2.57 -11.64 -3.47
C HIS A 109 -3.42 -10.36 -3.55
N TYR A 110 -2.79 -9.20 -3.35
CA TYR A 110 -3.44 -7.90 -3.43
C TYR A 110 -3.96 -7.63 -4.85
N ALA A 111 -3.13 -7.83 -5.87
CA ALA A 111 -3.51 -7.69 -7.27
C ALA A 111 -4.70 -8.60 -7.63
N GLU A 112 -4.73 -9.86 -7.16
CA GLU A 112 -5.87 -10.75 -7.37
C GLU A 112 -7.15 -10.25 -6.68
N LYS A 113 -7.06 -9.62 -5.50
CA LYS A 113 -8.22 -9.02 -4.83
C LYS A 113 -8.78 -7.83 -5.61
N LEU A 114 -7.91 -6.99 -6.18
CA LEU A 114 -8.32 -5.86 -7.01
C LEU A 114 -8.95 -6.36 -8.31
N ALA A 115 -8.30 -7.31 -9.01
CA ALA A 115 -8.83 -7.94 -10.21
C ALA A 115 -10.18 -8.62 -9.96
N SER A 116 -10.33 -9.30 -8.82
CA SER A 116 -11.61 -9.89 -8.41
C SER A 116 -12.70 -8.84 -8.15
N SER A 117 -12.32 -7.67 -7.65
CA SER A 117 -13.24 -6.55 -7.44
C SER A 117 -13.71 -5.95 -8.76
N ALA A 118 -12.79 -5.74 -9.70
CA ALA A 118 -13.11 -5.33 -11.07
C ALA A 118 -14.00 -6.38 -11.78
N ALA A 119 -13.68 -7.68 -11.64
CA ALA A 119 -14.48 -8.76 -12.22
C ALA A 119 -15.91 -8.81 -11.66
N ARG A 120 -16.11 -8.47 -10.38
CA ARG A 120 -17.45 -8.31 -9.79
C ARG A 120 -18.19 -7.12 -10.37
N MET A 121 -17.51 -6.01 -10.66
CA MET A 121 -18.10 -4.86 -11.38
C MET A 121 -18.56 -5.27 -12.77
N TYR A 122 -17.69 -5.92 -13.54
CA TYR A 122 -18.04 -6.47 -14.85
C TYR A 122 -19.26 -7.41 -14.77
N GLY A 123 -19.26 -8.31 -13.78
CA GLY A 123 -20.40 -9.19 -13.54
C GLY A 123 -21.68 -8.45 -13.18
N ARG A 124 -21.65 -7.25 -12.58
CA ARG A 124 -22.85 -6.43 -12.36
C ARG A 124 -23.32 -5.79 -13.67
N TRP A 125 -22.40 -5.35 -14.53
CA TRP A 125 -22.75 -4.77 -15.83
C TRP A 125 -23.50 -5.76 -16.71
N THR A 126 -23.13 -7.04 -16.72
CA THR A 126 -23.84 -8.07 -17.50
C THR A 126 -25.31 -8.25 -17.09
N ARG A 127 -25.68 -7.84 -15.88
CA ARG A 127 -27.06 -7.87 -15.36
C ARG A 127 -27.74 -6.50 -15.34
N SER A 128 -27.02 -5.44 -15.72
CA SER A 128 -27.55 -4.08 -15.68
C SER A 128 -28.38 -3.77 -16.93
N ARG A 129 -29.48 -3.04 -16.76
CA ARG A 129 -30.32 -2.58 -17.87
C ARG A 129 -29.56 -1.67 -18.85
N ALA A 130 -28.61 -0.87 -18.34
CA ALA A 130 -27.78 0.01 -19.16
C ALA A 130 -26.91 -0.73 -20.20
N HIS A 131 -26.51 -1.97 -19.91
CA HIS A 131 -25.63 -2.75 -20.80
C HIS A 131 -26.30 -4.00 -21.37
N SER A 132 -27.60 -4.20 -21.12
CA SER A 132 -28.29 -5.46 -21.46
C SER A 132 -28.31 -5.72 -22.96
N ALA A 133 -28.52 -4.69 -23.79
CA ALA A 133 -28.53 -4.79 -25.25
C ALA A 133 -27.16 -5.24 -25.80
N VAL A 134 -26.08 -4.65 -25.28
CA VAL A 134 -24.70 -4.96 -25.69
C VAL A 134 -24.35 -6.41 -25.37
N PHE A 135 -24.72 -6.91 -24.19
CA PHE A 135 -24.47 -8.31 -23.84
C PHE A 135 -25.41 -9.28 -24.57
N ALA A 136 -26.67 -8.90 -24.81
CA ALA A 136 -27.65 -9.71 -25.55
C ALA A 136 -27.15 -10.08 -26.94
N ALA A 137 -26.45 -9.17 -27.62
CA ALA A 137 -25.87 -9.39 -28.95
C ALA A 137 -24.71 -10.41 -28.99
N LEU A 138 -24.13 -10.77 -27.84
CA LEU A 138 -22.99 -11.70 -27.78
C LEU A 138 -23.41 -13.15 -27.56
N ALA A 139 -22.83 -14.06 -28.35
CA ALA A 139 -22.92 -15.49 -28.12
C ALA A 139 -22.29 -15.89 -26.76
N PRO A 140 -22.73 -17.00 -26.13
CA PRO A 140 -22.19 -17.44 -24.84
C PRO A 140 -20.66 -17.64 -24.83
N ALA A 141 -20.09 -18.11 -25.95
CA ALA A 141 -18.64 -18.28 -26.10
C ALA A 141 -17.89 -16.93 -26.06
N GLN A 142 -18.41 -15.90 -26.75
CA GLN A 142 -17.85 -14.55 -26.76
C GLN A 142 -17.93 -13.91 -25.37
N ARG A 143 -19.07 -14.05 -24.67
CA ARG A 143 -19.22 -13.56 -23.30
C ARG A 143 -18.17 -14.16 -22.35
N ARG A 144 -17.90 -15.46 -22.48
CA ARG A 144 -16.86 -16.15 -21.69
C ARG A 144 -15.46 -15.69 -22.08
N ALA A 145 -15.19 -15.46 -23.36
CA ALA A 145 -13.91 -14.95 -23.84
C ALA A 145 -13.63 -13.55 -23.26
N HIS A 146 -14.55 -12.61 -23.42
CA HIS A 146 -14.43 -11.25 -22.88
C HIS A 146 -14.31 -11.24 -21.35
N ALA A 147 -15.06 -12.09 -20.64
CA ALA A 147 -14.94 -12.19 -19.19
C ALA A 147 -13.59 -12.78 -18.72
N ARG A 148 -12.91 -13.59 -19.54
CA ARG A 148 -11.56 -14.09 -19.25
C ARG A 148 -10.52 -13.01 -19.53
N GLU A 149 -10.62 -12.37 -20.68
CA GLU A 149 -9.75 -11.27 -21.09
C GLU A 149 -9.82 -10.09 -20.11
N PHE A 150 -11.03 -9.65 -19.75
CA PHE A 150 -11.24 -8.59 -18.76
C PHE A 150 -10.55 -8.90 -17.44
N ARG A 151 -10.63 -10.15 -16.94
CA ARG A 151 -9.97 -10.55 -15.69
C ARG A 151 -8.44 -10.52 -15.82
N ALA A 152 -7.91 -10.99 -16.93
CA ALA A 152 -6.47 -11.00 -17.18
C ALA A 152 -5.92 -9.56 -17.28
N THR A 153 -6.59 -8.69 -18.03
CA THR A 153 -6.24 -7.28 -18.14
C THR A 153 -6.38 -6.57 -16.79
N ALA A 154 -7.47 -6.79 -16.07
CA ALA A 154 -7.66 -6.21 -14.74
C ALA A 154 -6.55 -6.63 -13.74
N TYR A 155 -6.09 -7.87 -13.80
CA TYR A 155 -4.96 -8.33 -13.00
C TYR A 155 -3.66 -7.63 -13.37
N ARG A 156 -3.35 -7.53 -14.66
CA ARG A 156 -2.15 -6.80 -15.13
C ARG A 156 -2.16 -5.34 -14.70
N SER A 157 -3.26 -4.63 -14.88
CA SER A 157 -3.39 -3.23 -14.44
C SER A 157 -3.27 -3.08 -12.92
N ALA A 158 -3.81 -4.02 -12.15
CA ALA A 158 -3.71 -4.03 -10.69
C ALA A 158 -2.28 -4.24 -10.17
N VAL A 159 -1.37 -4.78 -11.00
CA VAL A 159 0.07 -4.86 -10.70
C VAL A 159 0.81 -3.62 -11.21
N GLN A 160 0.53 -3.20 -12.44
CA GLN A 160 1.25 -2.11 -13.09
C GLN A 160 1.07 -0.76 -12.40
N VAL A 161 -0.13 -0.46 -11.91
CA VAL A 161 -0.40 0.84 -11.27
C VAL A 161 0.41 1.01 -9.98
N PRO A 162 0.49 0.02 -9.07
CA PRO A 162 1.38 0.09 -7.91
C PRO A 162 2.89 -0.01 -8.20
N THR A 163 3.30 -0.63 -9.31
CA THR A 163 4.74 -0.78 -9.63
C THR A 163 5.34 0.41 -10.39
N ARG A 164 4.52 1.31 -10.97
CA ARG A 164 5.02 2.50 -11.67
C ARG A 164 5.40 3.62 -10.67
N PRO A 165 6.41 4.45 -11.01
CA PRO A 165 6.66 5.70 -10.29
C PRO A 165 5.41 6.59 -10.26
N LEU A 166 5.23 7.32 -9.17
CA LEU A 166 4.05 8.13 -8.86
C LEU A 166 3.67 9.12 -9.99
N GLU A 167 4.66 9.66 -10.68
CA GLU A 167 4.51 10.65 -11.76
C GLU A 167 4.10 10.02 -13.11
N ALA A 168 4.25 8.70 -13.27
CA ALA A 168 4.04 7.99 -14.53
C ALA A 168 2.79 7.09 -14.53
N ALA A 169 2.08 6.97 -13.40
CA ALA A 169 0.90 6.12 -13.26
C ALA A 169 -0.37 6.82 -13.76
N SER A 170 -0.42 7.20 -15.04
CA SER A 170 -1.68 7.62 -15.67
C SER A 170 -2.58 6.41 -15.87
N VAL A 171 -3.75 6.45 -15.25
CA VAL A 171 -4.81 5.45 -15.42
C VAL A 171 -5.84 6.01 -16.39
N PRO A 172 -6.24 5.26 -17.43
CA PRO A 172 -7.33 5.69 -18.31
C PRO A 172 -8.61 5.97 -17.52
N GLU A 173 -9.28 7.09 -17.81
CA GLU A 173 -10.57 7.35 -17.19
C GLU A 173 -11.64 6.39 -17.74
N TYR A 174 -12.62 6.07 -16.88
CA TYR A 174 -13.76 5.26 -17.27
C TYR A 174 -14.66 6.05 -18.23
N ASP A 175 -14.97 5.44 -19.37
CA ASP A 175 -15.82 6.03 -20.41
C ASP A 175 -17.09 5.18 -20.62
N SER A 176 -18.24 5.74 -20.24
CA SER A 176 -19.54 5.08 -20.39
C SER A 176 -19.96 4.81 -21.83
N GLY A 177 -19.33 5.47 -22.82
CA GLY A 177 -19.58 5.28 -24.24
C GLY A 177 -18.88 4.05 -24.84
N ARG A 178 -17.88 3.47 -24.16
CA ARG A 178 -17.15 2.30 -24.66
C ARG A 178 -17.71 0.98 -24.11
N LEU A 179 -17.38 -0.09 -24.83
CA LEU A 179 -17.82 -1.44 -24.48
C LEU A 179 -17.31 -1.87 -23.10
N PRO A 180 -18.13 -2.50 -22.25
CA PRO A 180 -17.74 -2.87 -20.89
C PRO A 180 -16.49 -3.75 -20.78
N TRP A 181 -16.25 -4.64 -21.74
CA TRP A 181 -15.09 -5.54 -21.69
C TRP A 181 -13.76 -4.89 -22.09
N VAL A 182 -13.77 -3.73 -22.76
CA VAL A 182 -12.54 -2.98 -23.06
C VAL A 182 -12.12 -2.02 -21.93
N GLN A 183 -12.99 -1.85 -20.92
CA GLN A 183 -12.79 -0.93 -19.79
C GLN A 183 -12.00 -1.54 -18.62
N ALA A 184 -11.36 -2.70 -18.81
CA ALA A 184 -10.67 -3.42 -17.73
C ALA A 184 -9.56 -2.59 -17.08
N GLU A 185 -8.77 -1.88 -17.88
CA GLU A 185 -7.65 -1.05 -17.40
C GLU A 185 -8.15 0.17 -16.62
N ALA A 186 -9.15 0.88 -17.13
CA ALA A 186 -9.73 2.04 -16.45
C ALA A 186 -10.33 1.64 -15.09
N VAL A 187 -11.08 0.54 -15.04
CA VAL A 187 -11.71 0.06 -13.81
C VAL A 187 -10.67 -0.45 -12.83
N ALA A 188 -9.82 -1.39 -13.24
CA ALA A 188 -8.86 -2.01 -12.33
C ALA A 188 -7.76 -1.04 -11.92
N GLY A 189 -7.31 -0.20 -12.84
CA GLY A 189 -6.38 0.88 -12.58
C GLY A 189 -6.98 1.91 -11.63
N GLY A 190 -8.23 2.34 -11.82
CA GLY A 190 -8.86 3.31 -10.92
C GLY A 190 -9.06 2.74 -9.51
N ILE A 191 -9.38 1.45 -9.40
CA ILE A 191 -9.43 0.75 -8.10
C ILE A 191 -8.03 0.66 -7.47
N ALA A 192 -7.00 0.36 -8.26
CA ALA A 192 -5.61 0.26 -7.80
C ALA A 192 -5.05 1.62 -7.38
N GLU A 193 -5.36 2.68 -8.12
CA GLU A 193 -4.97 4.06 -7.84
C GLU A 193 -5.65 4.57 -6.56
N TYR A 194 -6.96 4.31 -6.40
CA TYR A 194 -7.69 4.66 -5.18
C TYR A 194 -7.11 3.96 -3.93
N GLY A 195 -6.53 2.77 -4.11
CA GLY A 195 -5.85 2.01 -3.07
C GLY A 195 -4.33 2.04 -3.19
N TRP A 196 -3.72 3.08 -3.73
CA TRP A 196 -2.28 3.04 -4.03
C TRP A 196 -1.40 3.08 -2.77
N VAL A 197 -0.38 2.21 -2.74
CA VAL A 197 0.78 2.22 -1.81
C VAL A 197 2.00 1.82 -2.62
N ASP A 198 3.16 2.42 -2.31
CA ASP A 198 4.42 2.02 -2.95
C ASP A 198 4.71 0.57 -2.62
N ILE A 199 4.81 -0.25 -3.66
CA ILE A 199 5.00 -1.69 -3.55
C ILE A 199 6.32 -2.08 -2.86
N ARG A 200 7.29 -1.16 -2.82
CA ARG A 200 8.54 -1.36 -2.07
C ARG A 200 8.32 -1.48 -0.57
N ASP A 201 7.22 -0.94 -0.06
CA ASP A 201 6.85 -1.00 1.35
C ASP A 201 5.97 -2.22 1.67
N ALA A 202 5.64 -3.05 0.66
CA ALA A 202 4.68 -4.15 0.77
C ALA A 202 5.23 -5.42 1.47
N TYR A 203 6.18 -5.30 2.39
CA TYR A 203 6.79 -6.43 3.10
C TYR A 203 6.74 -6.29 4.61
N VAL A 204 6.92 -7.41 5.31
CA VAL A 204 7.13 -7.43 6.77
C VAL A 204 8.64 -7.53 7.00
N PRO A 205 9.29 -6.55 7.67
CA PRO A 205 10.74 -6.57 7.74
C PRO A 205 11.31 -7.73 8.59
N ALA A 206 10.52 -8.31 9.50
CA ALA A 206 10.93 -9.54 10.19
C ALA A 206 11.08 -10.73 9.23
N GLU A 207 10.20 -10.86 8.24
CA GLU A 207 10.30 -11.94 7.23
C GLU A 207 11.50 -11.73 6.31
N ALA A 208 11.79 -10.48 5.93
CA ALA A 208 13.00 -10.18 5.14
C ALA A 208 14.29 -10.53 5.90
N VAL A 209 14.33 -10.27 7.21
CA VAL A 209 15.44 -10.72 8.07
C VAL A 209 15.52 -12.24 8.10
N CYS A 210 14.41 -12.96 8.29
CA CYS A 210 14.42 -14.43 8.26
C CYS A 210 14.93 -14.98 6.91
N VAL A 211 14.62 -14.32 5.79
CA VAL A 211 15.15 -14.71 4.47
C VAL A 211 16.66 -14.49 4.38
N LEU A 212 17.18 -13.39 4.93
CA LEU A 212 18.62 -13.13 5.01
C LEU A 212 19.34 -14.13 5.92
N ASP A 213 18.77 -14.43 7.09
CA ASP A 213 19.34 -15.37 8.05
C ASP A 213 19.37 -16.81 7.52
N ALA A 214 18.39 -17.17 6.68
CA ALA A 214 18.33 -18.46 6.00
C ALA A 214 19.18 -18.52 4.71
N ALA A 215 19.82 -17.42 4.31
CA ALA A 215 20.61 -17.38 3.09
C ALA A 215 21.88 -18.23 3.23
N VAL A 216 22.22 -18.95 2.16
CA VAL A 216 23.45 -19.74 2.10
C VAL A 216 24.50 -18.93 1.36
N LEU A 217 25.70 -18.84 1.95
CA LEU A 217 26.85 -18.25 1.27
C LEU A 217 27.23 -19.12 0.07
N SER A 218 27.19 -18.55 -1.13
CA SER A 218 27.72 -19.20 -2.32
C SER A 218 29.22 -19.40 -2.13
N ALA A 219 29.71 -20.62 -2.38
CA ALA A 219 31.14 -20.92 -2.31
C ALA A 219 31.92 -19.90 -3.17
N PRO A 220 32.98 -19.27 -2.64
CA PRO A 220 33.75 -18.30 -3.39
C PRO A 220 34.41 -18.99 -4.59
N ALA A 221 34.36 -18.36 -5.76
CA ALA A 221 35.34 -18.67 -6.80
C ALA A 221 36.76 -18.40 -6.23
N PRO A 222 37.75 -19.27 -6.49
CA PRO A 222 39.05 -19.16 -5.85
C PRO A 222 39.72 -17.84 -6.22
N ARG A 223 39.95 -16.98 -5.22
CA ARG A 223 40.79 -15.79 -5.34
C ARG A 223 41.67 -15.67 -4.10
N SER A 224 42.95 -15.42 -4.36
CA SER A 224 44.05 -15.29 -3.41
C SER A 224 43.79 -14.20 -2.35
N PRO A 225 44.38 -14.31 -1.15
CA PRO A 225 43.97 -13.53 0.02
C PRO A 225 44.55 -12.10 -0.01
N GLY A 226 43.70 -11.13 0.33
CA GLY A 226 44.08 -9.76 0.66
C GLY A 226 43.51 -9.37 2.03
N LEU A 227 44.34 -8.74 2.86
CA LEU A 227 44.17 -8.43 4.27
C LEU A 227 43.19 -7.26 4.59
N GLY A 228 42.53 -7.36 5.75
CA GLY A 228 42.02 -6.25 6.59
C GLY A 228 40.62 -5.72 6.24
N GLN A 229 39.71 -5.38 7.16
CA GLN A 229 39.86 -4.94 8.55
C GLN A 229 38.48 -4.99 9.26
N LEU A 230 38.44 -5.32 10.55
CA LEU A 230 37.25 -5.26 11.41
C LEU A 230 37.16 -3.88 12.08
N VAL A 231 35.96 -3.29 12.13
CA VAL A 231 35.67 -2.12 12.98
C VAL A 231 34.62 -2.51 14.02
N LEU A 232 35.01 -2.41 15.29
CA LEU A 232 34.14 -2.50 16.45
C LEU A 232 33.56 -1.10 16.72
N VAL A 233 32.24 -0.97 16.85
CA VAL A 233 31.63 0.25 17.40
C VAL A 233 30.85 -0.12 18.66
N SER A 234 31.41 0.27 19.79
CA SER A 234 30.74 0.23 21.09
C SER A 234 30.23 1.63 21.44
N GLY A 235 28.97 1.70 21.85
CA GLY A 235 28.48 2.79 22.70
C GLY A 235 27.24 3.51 22.19
N LEU A 236 26.05 3.08 22.63
CA LEU A 236 24.91 3.97 22.79
C LEU A 236 24.20 3.61 24.10
N ARG A 237 24.25 4.57 25.04
CA ARG A 237 23.56 4.53 26.31
C ARG A 237 22.06 4.65 26.09
N ASP A 238 21.34 3.84 26.84
CA ASP A 238 19.89 3.74 26.95
C ASP A 238 19.28 5.07 27.44
N ALA A 239 18.49 5.72 26.59
CA ALA A 239 17.61 6.82 26.95
C ALA A 239 16.22 6.50 26.43
N ARG A 240 15.35 5.96 27.29
CA ARG A 240 13.95 5.67 26.95
C ARG A 240 13.26 6.94 26.41
N PRO A 241 12.77 6.97 25.16
CA PRO A 241 12.00 8.10 24.67
C PRO A 241 10.64 8.13 25.39
N ARG A 242 10.21 9.31 25.82
CA ARG A 242 8.80 9.53 26.19
C ARG A 242 7.91 9.20 24.98
N PRO A 243 6.71 8.63 25.17
CA PRO A 243 5.81 8.33 24.06
C PRO A 243 5.46 9.63 23.30
N ALA A 244 5.73 9.63 21.99
CA ALA A 244 5.40 10.75 21.12
C ALA A 244 3.88 10.94 21.05
N ARG A 245 3.42 12.19 21.10
CA ARG A 245 1.99 12.52 20.97
C ARG A 245 1.54 12.30 19.52
N PRO A 246 0.42 11.60 19.26
CA PRO A 246 -0.02 11.30 17.90
C PRO A 246 -0.48 12.55 17.15
N VAL A 247 -0.12 12.63 15.88
CA VAL A 247 -0.72 13.53 14.89
C VAL A 247 -1.73 12.74 14.07
N VAL A 248 -2.99 13.13 14.07
CA VAL A 248 -4.05 12.48 13.29
C VAL A 248 -4.51 13.41 12.18
N VAL A 249 -4.43 12.95 10.94
CA VAL A 249 -4.87 13.71 9.76
C VAL A 249 -6.18 13.12 9.26
N ILE A 250 -7.21 13.97 9.12
CA ILE A 250 -8.54 13.60 8.63
C ILE A 250 -8.83 14.29 7.29
N PRO A 251 -9.65 13.71 6.41
CA PRO A 251 -9.93 14.30 5.11
C PRO A 251 -10.90 15.46 5.26
N CYS A 252 -10.80 16.50 4.43
CA CYS A 252 -11.93 17.40 4.21
C CYS A 252 -13.11 16.65 3.54
N SER A 253 -14.26 17.31 3.40
CA SER A 253 -15.39 16.77 2.62
C SER A 253 -15.97 17.80 1.65
N GLY A 254 -16.60 17.31 0.58
CA GLY A 254 -17.34 18.14 -0.36
C GLY A 254 -18.49 18.88 0.33
N ALA A 255 -19.29 18.16 1.11
CA ALA A 255 -20.35 18.75 1.94
C ALA A 255 -19.75 19.61 3.05
N LYS A 256 -20.19 20.87 3.13
CA LYS A 256 -19.75 21.90 4.08
C LYS A 256 -20.95 22.69 4.59
N LEU A 257 -20.78 23.41 5.70
CA LEU A 257 -21.68 24.49 6.07
C LEU A 257 -21.69 25.58 4.97
N ASP A 258 -22.74 26.37 4.94
CA ASP A 258 -22.96 27.49 4.02
C ASP A 258 -22.43 28.84 4.55
N ARG A 259 -21.64 28.79 5.63
CA ARG A 259 -21.08 29.95 6.32
C ARG A 259 -19.66 29.66 6.83
N PRO A 260 -18.82 30.69 7.01
CA PRO A 260 -17.50 30.50 7.58
C PRO A 260 -17.56 29.86 8.97
N ALA A 261 -16.70 28.87 9.17
CA ALA A 261 -16.62 28.09 10.40
C ALA A 261 -15.19 27.58 10.63
N PRO A 262 -14.83 27.22 11.87
CA PRO A 262 -13.60 26.46 12.13
C PRO A 262 -13.55 25.20 11.27
N ALA A 263 -12.37 24.82 10.78
CA ALA A 263 -12.20 23.65 9.92
C ALA A 263 -12.71 22.36 10.57
N GLY A 264 -12.69 22.26 11.90
CA GLY A 264 -13.27 21.14 12.64
C GLY A 264 -14.79 21.01 12.52
N ASP A 265 -15.50 22.10 12.23
CA ASP A 265 -16.96 22.18 12.18
C ASP A 265 -17.49 22.42 10.75
N LEU A 266 -16.66 22.99 9.88
CA LEU A 266 -17.05 23.37 8.51
C LEU A 266 -17.49 22.15 7.69
N TYR A 267 -16.80 21.01 7.81
CA TYR A 267 -16.99 19.84 6.97
C TYR A 267 -18.05 18.89 7.56
N ILE A 268 -19.20 18.76 6.89
CA ILE A 268 -20.34 17.98 7.38
C ILE A 268 -20.52 16.64 6.65
N GLY A 269 -19.55 16.24 5.84
CA GLY A 269 -19.60 14.98 5.10
C GLY A 269 -19.50 13.76 6.02
N PRO A 270 -20.23 12.65 5.76
CA PRO A 270 -20.24 11.48 6.65
C PRO A 270 -18.86 10.87 6.92
N LEU A 271 -17.98 10.86 5.93
CA LEU A 271 -16.61 10.35 6.12
C LEU A 271 -15.78 11.26 7.02
N HIS A 272 -15.90 12.59 6.85
CA HIS A 272 -15.21 13.57 7.69
C HIS A 272 -15.66 13.42 9.15
N ILE A 273 -16.98 13.45 9.40
CA ILE A 273 -17.56 13.30 10.75
C ILE A 273 -17.05 12.03 11.43
N MET A 274 -17.09 10.88 10.74
CA MET A 274 -16.61 9.62 11.32
C MET A 274 -15.10 9.61 11.54
N ALA A 275 -14.30 10.19 10.64
CA ALA A 275 -12.87 10.32 10.80
C ALA A 275 -12.52 11.25 11.96
N ARG A 276 -13.29 12.33 12.14
CA ARG A 276 -13.15 13.28 13.23
C ARG A 276 -13.42 12.63 14.58
N GLN A 277 -14.53 11.91 14.72
CA GLN A 277 -14.84 11.15 15.93
C GLN A 277 -13.75 10.12 16.29
N ALA A 278 -13.21 9.42 15.29
CA ALA A 278 -12.11 8.48 15.50
C ALA A 278 -10.81 9.21 15.87
N ALA A 279 -10.53 10.36 15.28
CA ALA A 279 -9.36 11.18 15.60
C ALA A 279 -9.43 11.70 17.04
N ASP A 280 -10.58 12.24 17.47
CA ASP A 280 -10.80 12.72 18.83
C ASP A 280 -10.56 11.59 19.85
N ALA A 281 -11.02 10.38 19.57
CA ALA A 281 -10.76 9.21 20.41
C ALA A 281 -9.26 8.82 20.47
N LEU A 282 -8.53 8.94 19.34
CA LEU A 282 -7.10 8.64 19.27
C LEU A 282 -6.23 9.68 19.98
N VAL A 283 -6.66 10.96 20.02
CA VAL A 283 -5.91 12.05 20.66
C VAL A 283 -6.42 12.41 22.06
N ALA A 284 -7.37 11.66 22.62
CA ALA A 284 -7.95 11.94 23.95
C ALA A 284 -6.90 12.01 25.08
N GLY A 285 -5.78 11.29 24.95
CA GLY A 285 -4.63 11.35 25.85
C GLY A 285 -3.60 12.44 25.54
N GLY A 286 -3.93 13.36 24.63
CA GLY A 286 -3.03 14.35 24.03
C GLY A 286 -2.63 13.97 22.60
N GLY A 287 -2.47 14.99 21.76
CA GLY A 287 -2.19 14.83 20.32
C GLY A 287 -2.68 16.04 19.53
N THR A 288 -2.50 15.98 18.22
CA THR A 288 -2.93 17.03 17.29
C THR A 288 -3.80 16.42 16.21
N VAL A 289 -4.91 17.06 15.88
CA VAL A 289 -5.72 16.69 14.72
C VAL A 289 -5.60 17.78 13.66
N LEU A 290 -5.39 17.36 12.41
CA LEU A 290 -5.34 18.25 11.25
C LEU A 290 -6.38 17.81 10.23
N VAL A 291 -7.00 18.78 9.56
CA VAL A 291 -7.79 18.52 8.35
C VAL A 291 -6.90 18.70 7.14
N LEU A 292 -6.91 17.73 6.22
CA LEU A 292 -6.26 17.85 4.92
C LEU A 292 -7.26 18.30 3.86
N SER A 293 -7.01 19.49 3.30
CA SER A 293 -7.77 20.15 2.25
C SER A 293 -6.98 20.21 0.94
N ALA A 294 -7.68 20.09 -0.20
CA ALA A 294 -7.08 20.28 -1.52
C ALA A 294 -6.69 21.73 -1.83
N LEU A 295 -7.43 22.69 -1.29
CA LEU A 295 -7.18 24.12 -1.49
C LEU A 295 -6.21 24.68 -0.44
N HIS A 296 -6.42 24.32 0.83
CA HIS A 296 -5.71 24.96 1.94
C HIS A 296 -4.60 24.10 2.56
N GLY A 297 -4.55 22.81 2.25
CA GLY A 297 -3.54 21.90 2.80
C GLY A 297 -3.86 21.47 4.23
N LEU A 298 -2.89 21.57 5.13
CA LEU A 298 -3.01 21.19 6.54
C LEU A 298 -3.65 22.33 7.35
N LEU A 299 -4.90 22.14 7.73
CA LEU A 299 -5.67 23.06 8.58
C LEU A 299 -5.68 22.55 10.03
N THR A 300 -5.48 23.44 10.99
CA THR A 300 -5.82 23.14 12.38
C THR A 300 -7.34 23.20 12.56
N LEU A 301 -7.86 22.58 13.62
CA LEU A 301 -9.32 22.46 13.80
C LEU A 301 -10.02 23.79 14.06
N ASP A 302 -9.31 24.75 14.64
CA ASP A 302 -9.77 26.09 15.02
C ASP A 302 -9.64 27.12 13.89
N GLU A 303 -8.89 26.80 12.84
CA GLU A 303 -8.70 27.69 11.69
C GLU A 303 -10.04 27.95 10.99
N LYS A 304 -10.48 29.22 10.95
CA LYS A 304 -11.72 29.60 10.28
C LYS A 304 -11.53 29.59 8.76
N VAL A 305 -12.41 28.89 8.06
CA VAL A 305 -12.36 28.72 6.61
C VAL A 305 -13.75 29.02 6.03
N GLU A 306 -13.79 29.74 4.91
CA GLU A 306 -15.00 29.98 4.13
C GLU A 306 -15.43 28.72 3.36
N PRO A 307 -16.73 28.48 3.13
CA PRO A 307 -17.17 27.40 2.26
C PRO A 307 -16.60 27.56 0.84
N TYR A 308 -16.10 26.48 0.26
CA TYR A 308 -15.52 26.45 -1.09
C TYR A 308 -15.87 25.15 -1.81
N ASP A 309 -15.79 25.17 -3.14
CA ASP A 309 -15.84 23.98 -3.98
C ASP A 309 -14.53 23.86 -4.77
N HIS A 310 -13.64 22.99 -4.28
CA HIS A 310 -12.29 22.80 -4.82
C HIS A 310 -11.84 21.37 -4.58
N THR A 311 -11.31 20.74 -5.61
CA THR A 311 -10.78 19.39 -5.62
C THR A 311 -9.33 19.40 -6.07
N TRP A 312 -8.63 18.28 -5.84
CA TRP A 312 -7.23 18.12 -6.26
C TRP A 312 -7.01 18.14 -7.78
N LYS A 313 -8.09 18.07 -8.58
CA LYS A 313 -8.04 18.19 -10.04
C LYS A 313 -8.03 19.65 -10.50
N ASP A 314 -8.40 20.58 -9.62
CA ASP A 314 -8.55 21.97 -9.98
C ASP A 314 -7.20 22.71 -9.91
N PRO A 315 -6.93 23.64 -10.85
CA PRO A 315 -5.75 24.49 -10.78
C PRO A 315 -5.67 25.26 -9.46
N GLY A 316 -4.46 25.42 -8.91
CA GLY A 316 -4.26 26.08 -7.62
C GLY A 316 -4.42 25.16 -6.39
N SER A 317 -4.52 23.85 -6.60
CA SER A 317 -4.44 22.87 -5.51
C SER A 317 -3.04 22.80 -4.87
N VAL A 318 -2.98 22.57 -3.57
CA VAL A 318 -1.73 22.64 -2.78
C VAL A 318 -0.72 21.50 -3.06
N THR A 319 0.49 21.82 -3.47
CA THR A 319 1.54 20.86 -3.78
C THR A 319 2.01 20.06 -2.55
N VAL A 320 2.69 18.94 -2.78
CA VAL A 320 3.30 18.16 -1.70
C VAL A 320 4.38 18.98 -0.98
N GLU A 321 5.10 19.82 -1.72
CA GLU A 321 6.12 20.73 -1.23
C GLU A 321 5.51 21.76 -0.28
N GLU A 322 4.36 22.34 -0.62
CA GLU A 322 3.62 23.24 0.27
C GLU A 322 3.09 22.52 1.51
N LEU A 323 2.61 21.28 1.38
CA LEU A 323 2.21 20.47 2.54
C LEU A 323 3.40 20.17 3.47
N ARG A 324 4.59 19.88 2.93
CA ARG A 324 5.82 19.73 3.73
C ARG A 324 6.18 21.02 4.43
N ALA A 325 6.13 22.16 3.72
CA ALA A 325 6.41 23.47 4.32
C ALA A 325 5.41 23.81 5.44
N GLN A 326 4.13 23.47 5.28
CA GLN A 326 3.11 23.59 6.34
C GLN A 326 3.45 22.71 7.54
N ALA A 327 3.78 21.44 7.32
CA ALA A 327 4.17 20.53 8.40
C ALA A 327 5.40 21.04 9.17
N VAL A 328 6.38 21.65 8.49
CA VAL A 328 7.53 22.30 9.13
C VAL A 328 7.08 23.49 9.99
N ARG A 329 6.23 24.38 9.46
CA ARG A 329 5.70 25.54 10.22
C ARG A 329 4.91 25.13 11.46
N LEU A 330 4.19 24.01 11.38
CA LEU A 330 3.45 23.44 12.50
C LEU A 330 4.35 22.68 13.50
N GLY A 331 5.64 22.49 13.20
CA GLY A 331 6.55 21.68 14.02
C GLY A 331 6.27 20.18 13.96
N LEU A 332 5.61 19.72 12.90
CA LEU A 332 5.11 18.35 12.74
C LEU A 332 5.82 17.57 11.63
N ALA A 333 6.76 18.17 10.89
CA ALA A 333 7.48 17.49 9.79
C ALA A 333 8.13 16.17 10.24
N ASP A 334 8.74 16.18 11.43
CA ASP A 334 9.42 15.02 12.02
C ASP A 334 8.55 14.26 13.04
N ALA A 335 7.23 14.41 12.98
CA ALA A 335 6.31 13.73 13.88
C ALA A 335 6.51 12.20 13.83
N ALA A 336 6.90 11.61 14.97
CA ALA A 336 7.22 10.19 15.05
C ALA A 336 5.98 9.28 14.97
N ASP A 337 4.82 9.78 15.39
CA ASP A 337 3.55 9.07 15.34
C ASP A 337 2.49 9.86 14.56
N VAL A 338 2.25 9.46 13.32
CA VAL A 338 1.24 10.06 12.43
C VAL A 338 0.23 9.00 12.00
N VAL A 339 -1.06 9.34 12.06
CA VAL A 339 -2.17 8.50 11.61
C VAL A 339 -2.99 9.24 10.56
N LEU A 340 -3.02 8.74 9.33
CA LEU A 340 -3.82 9.27 8.24
C LEU A 340 -5.15 8.52 8.17
N LEU A 341 -6.22 9.14 8.67
CA LEU A 341 -7.59 8.68 8.54
C LEU A 341 -8.24 9.19 7.25
N THR A 342 -7.42 9.36 6.21
CA THR A 342 -7.81 9.81 4.87
C THR A 342 -7.94 8.63 3.91
N PRO A 343 -8.72 8.75 2.81
CA PRO A 343 -8.73 7.80 1.71
C PRO A 343 -7.92 8.30 0.50
N GLY A 344 -7.47 7.35 -0.35
CA GLY A 344 -7.02 7.62 -1.73
C GLY A 344 -5.96 8.71 -1.86
N GLU A 345 -6.25 9.71 -2.71
CA GLU A 345 -5.33 10.80 -3.04
C GLU A 345 -4.89 11.64 -1.82
N TYR A 346 -5.76 11.81 -0.84
CA TYR A 346 -5.42 12.51 0.42
C TYR A 346 -4.32 11.74 1.17
N THR A 347 -4.47 10.43 1.28
CA THR A 347 -3.46 9.56 1.90
C THR A 347 -2.17 9.57 1.11
N ARG A 348 -2.26 9.50 -0.22
CA ARG A 348 -1.10 9.53 -1.12
C ARG A 348 -0.23 10.77 -0.90
N ARG A 349 -0.86 11.96 -0.84
CA ARG A 349 -0.15 13.23 -0.66
C ARG A 349 0.39 13.38 0.77
N ALA A 350 -0.40 13.05 1.79
CA ALA A 350 0.06 13.11 3.17
C ALA A 350 1.18 12.11 3.49
N SER A 351 1.17 10.93 2.87
CA SER A 351 2.28 9.97 3.00
C SER A 351 3.59 10.47 2.38
N ALA A 352 3.55 11.43 1.44
CA ALA A 352 4.77 12.05 0.92
C ALA A 352 5.38 13.10 1.88
N VAL A 353 4.58 13.60 2.82
CA VAL A 353 5.02 14.44 3.95
C VAL A 353 5.50 13.55 5.10
N TRP A 354 4.72 12.52 5.43
CA TRP A 354 5.02 11.56 6.49
C TRP A 354 5.08 10.11 5.97
N PRO A 355 6.22 9.68 5.38
CA PRO A 355 6.37 8.34 4.82
C PRO A 355 6.12 7.21 5.83
N GLY A 356 6.34 7.50 7.12
CA GLY A 356 6.14 6.55 8.21
C GLY A 356 4.73 6.53 8.82
N ALA A 357 3.76 7.24 8.24
CA ALA A 357 2.42 7.37 8.81
C ALA A 357 1.61 6.08 8.71
N ARG A 358 0.78 5.81 9.73
CA ARG A 358 -0.21 4.73 9.72
C ARG A 358 -1.40 5.19 8.88
N THR A 359 -1.88 4.35 7.97
CA THR A 359 -2.98 4.66 7.02
C THR A 359 -4.14 3.66 7.17
N PRO A 360 -4.90 3.67 8.28
CA PRO A 360 -5.84 2.59 8.65
C PRO A 360 -6.96 2.35 7.62
N LEU A 361 -7.25 3.37 6.82
CA LEU A 361 -8.32 3.36 5.82
C LEU A 361 -7.84 3.04 4.41
N ALA A 362 -6.51 2.99 4.19
CA ALA A 362 -5.94 2.68 2.89
C ALA A 362 -6.45 1.32 2.40
N HIS A 363 -6.70 1.21 1.09
CA HIS A 363 -7.17 0.00 0.41
C HIS A 363 -8.57 -0.51 0.80
N LEU A 364 -9.27 0.18 1.70
CA LEU A 364 -10.62 -0.20 2.11
C LEU A 364 -11.64 0.50 1.21
N GLY A 365 -12.67 -0.24 0.77
CA GLY A 365 -13.86 0.39 0.20
C GLY A 365 -14.66 1.13 1.27
N ILE A 366 -15.48 2.11 0.87
CA ILE A 366 -16.15 3.06 1.77
C ILE A 366 -16.86 2.42 2.97
N GLY A 367 -17.60 1.31 2.78
CA GLY A 367 -18.27 0.61 3.89
C GLY A 367 -17.30 0.04 4.93
N LYS A 368 -16.15 -0.47 4.49
CA LYS A 368 -15.10 -0.97 5.38
C LYS A 368 -14.33 0.16 6.06
N GLN A 369 -14.15 1.30 5.38
CA GLN A 369 -13.58 2.50 5.99
C GLN A 369 -14.46 2.96 7.16
N ARG A 370 -15.77 3.07 6.95
CA ARG A 370 -16.73 3.45 8.01
C ARG A 370 -16.68 2.48 9.20
N GLY A 371 -16.66 1.17 8.94
CA GLY A 371 -16.51 0.16 10.01
C GLY A 371 -15.17 0.26 10.75
N ARG A 372 -14.06 0.55 10.04
CA ARG A 372 -12.74 0.75 10.65
C ARG A 372 -12.72 2.01 11.52
N LEU A 373 -13.33 3.10 11.07
CA LEU A 373 -13.45 4.35 11.82
C LEU A 373 -14.27 4.16 13.11
N ALA A 374 -15.41 3.45 13.03
CA ALA A 374 -16.20 3.11 14.20
C ALA A 374 -15.37 2.29 15.21
N ALA A 375 -14.65 1.26 14.73
CA ALA A 375 -13.78 0.46 15.59
C ALA A 375 -12.64 1.27 16.23
N LEU A 376 -12.06 2.25 15.51
CA LEU A 376 -11.03 3.14 16.04
C LEU A 376 -11.57 4.08 17.11
N ARG A 377 -12.80 4.58 16.93
CA ARG A 377 -13.50 5.41 17.91
C ARG A 377 -13.80 4.60 19.18
N ASP A 378 -14.30 3.38 19.02
CA ASP A 378 -14.79 2.56 20.14
C ASP A 378 -13.63 1.86 20.90
N SER A 379 -12.55 1.50 20.19
CA SER A 379 -11.40 0.77 20.75
C SER A 379 -10.05 1.33 20.29
N PRO A 380 -9.72 2.60 20.61
CA PRO A 380 -8.49 3.24 20.14
C PRO A 380 -7.22 2.54 20.64
N GLY A 381 -7.25 2.00 21.87
CA GLY A 381 -6.12 1.31 22.50
C GLY A 381 -5.70 0.02 21.79
N THR A 382 -6.63 -0.70 21.16
CA THR A 382 -6.32 -1.91 20.38
C THR A 382 -5.52 -1.58 19.13
N TYR A 383 -5.73 -0.39 18.56
CA TYR A 383 -5.01 0.07 17.37
C TYR A 383 -3.65 0.70 17.71
N LEU A 384 -3.56 1.37 18.86
CA LEU A 384 -2.29 1.89 19.39
C LEU A 384 -1.35 0.77 19.87
N ARG A 385 -1.88 -0.38 20.32
CA ARG A 385 -1.12 -1.52 20.85
C ARG A 385 -0.93 -2.71 19.91
N ALA A 386 -1.55 -2.73 18.73
CA ALA A 386 -1.38 -3.82 17.76
C ALA A 386 -0.03 -3.73 17.02
N GLN A 387 1.05 -3.93 17.76
CA GLN A 387 2.29 -4.55 17.30
C GLN A 387 2.67 -5.59 18.36
N PRO A 388 2.91 -6.86 18.02
CA PRO A 388 3.56 -7.75 18.97
C PRO A 388 4.97 -7.22 19.23
N VAL A 389 5.25 -6.87 20.48
CA VAL A 389 6.61 -6.79 20.99
C VAL A 389 7.11 -8.23 21.05
N TYR A 390 7.97 -8.61 20.12
CA TYR A 390 8.77 -9.81 20.30
C TYR A 390 9.77 -9.53 21.43
N VAL A 391 9.58 -10.20 22.55
CA VAL A 391 10.57 -10.28 23.64
C VAL A 391 11.38 -11.54 23.34
N PRO A 392 12.69 -11.45 23.03
CA PRO A 392 13.53 -12.62 22.97
C PRO A 392 13.60 -13.21 24.39
N THR A 393 13.10 -14.43 24.57
CA THR A 393 13.43 -15.21 25.77
C THR A 393 14.91 -15.57 25.71
N ALA A 394 15.58 -15.36 26.85
CA ALA A 394 17.01 -15.45 27.07
C ALA A 394 17.67 -16.76 26.64
#